data_AF-A0A0M8MJ41-F1
#
_entry.id   AF-A0A0M8MJ41-F1
#
_cell.length_a   1.000
_cell.length_b   1.000
_cell.length_c   1.000
_cell.angle_alpha   90.00
_cell.angle_beta   90.00
_cell.angle_gamma   90.00
#
_symmetry.space_group_name_H-M   'P 1'
#
loop_
_entity.id
_entity.type
_entity.pdbx_description
1 polymer ?
#
loop_
_entity_poly.entity_id
_entity_poly.type
_entity_poly.pdbx_seq_one_letter_code
_entity_poly.pdbx_strand_id
1 'polypeptide(L)'
;MKKLLLILLFPIMCAAQEVYHIKFADQESIYSVAVLAWEDNTAMVRVRYIDRDCSGELIEMKATIADTTTGFTISCSDPMYAGTTKKAKNYNPDNFILTFKDEDGWICVNRDSANTLTPCSFMEVTGLSNQDLFLQEFDWMFEKK
;
A
#
# COMPACT_ATOMS: atom_id res chain seq x y z
N MET A 1 16.22 17.60 51.71
CA MET A 1 15.01 17.36 50.90
C MET A 1 15.43 16.83 49.53
N LYS A 2 15.41 15.51 49.31
CA LYS A 2 15.74 14.89 48.02
C LYS A 2 14.46 14.86 47.18
N LYS A 3 14.39 15.67 46.12
CA LYS A 3 13.34 15.58 45.10
C LYS A 3 13.66 14.38 44.21
N LEU A 4 12.85 13.33 44.31
CA LEU A 4 12.85 12.20 43.39
C LEU A 4 12.19 12.66 42.09
N LEU A 5 12.97 12.81 41.02
CA LEU A 5 12.45 13.11 39.69
C LEU A 5 11.98 11.79 39.07
N LEU A 6 10.67 11.56 39.07
CA LEU A 6 10.03 10.43 38.41
C LEU A 6 9.96 10.76 36.91
N ILE A 7 10.93 10.26 36.14
CA ILE A 7 10.90 10.34 34.67
C ILE A 7 9.86 9.31 34.21
N LEU A 8 8.69 9.80 33.80
CA LEU A 8 7.67 9.04 33.08
C LEU A 8 8.28 8.54 31.77
N LEU A 9 8.68 7.27 31.75
CA LEU A 9 8.90 6.49 30.54
C LEU A 9 7.53 6.25 29.90
N PHE A 10 7.05 7.21 29.12
CA PHE A 10 5.98 6.94 28.16
C PHE A 10 6.57 6.00 27.11
N PRO A 11 6.03 4.79 26.92
CA PRO A 11 6.37 4.01 25.73
C PRO A 11 5.88 4.84 24.54
N ILE A 12 6.81 5.27 23.70
CA ILE A 12 6.50 5.76 22.36
C ILE A 12 5.91 4.53 21.67
N MET A 13 4.59 4.44 21.64
CA MET A 13 3.88 3.52 20.76
C MET A 13 4.16 4.03 19.36
N CYS A 14 5.22 3.52 18.71
CA CYS A 14 5.35 3.65 17.27
C CYS A 14 4.06 3.10 16.68
N ALA A 15 3.32 3.93 15.95
CA ALA A 15 2.20 3.45 15.16
C ALA A 15 2.72 2.34 14.23
N ALA A 16 2.13 1.15 14.30
CA ALA A 16 2.50 0.06 13.42
C ALA A 16 2.17 0.47 11.98
N GLN A 17 3.20 0.50 11.13
CA GLN A 17 3.04 0.68 9.68
C GLN A 17 3.18 -0.69 9.03
N GLU A 18 2.14 -1.13 8.35
CA GLU A 18 2.13 -2.36 7.58
C GLU A 18 2.46 -2.04 6.12
N VAL A 19 3.17 -2.96 5.47
CA VAL A 19 3.60 -2.80 4.08
C VAL A 19 3.10 -3.99 3.28
N TYR A 20 2.34 -3.72 2.22
CA TYR A 20 1.85 -4.76 1.33
C TYR A 20 2.40 -4.61 -0.08
N HIS A 21 2.68 -5.74 -0.70
CA HIS A 21 3.03 -5.86 -2.11
C HIS A 21 1.86 -6.50 -2.85
N ILE A 22 1.33 -5.80 -3.84
CA ILE A 22 0.35 -6.33 -4.78
C ILE A 22 0.96 -6.37 -6.18
N LYS A 23 0.77 -7.46 -6.91
CA LYS A 23 1.05 -7.51 -8.36
C LYS A 23 -0.16 -7.98 -9.13
N PHE A 24 -0.43 -7.34 -10.24
CA PHE A 24 -1.49 -7.73 -11.17
C PHE A 24 -1.07 -7.42 -12.61
N ALA A 25 -1.80 -7.97 -13.57
CA ALA A 25 -1.57 -7.68 -14.98
C ALA A 25 -2.91 -7.42 -15.66
N ASP A 26 -2.99 -6.41 -16.51
CA ASP A 26 -4.10 -6.28 -17.45
C ASP A 26 -3.68 -6.83 -18.83
N GLN A 27 -4.46 -6.55 -19.87
CA GLN A 27 -4.17 -7.06 -21.22
C GLN A 27 -2.86 -6.54 -21.82
N GLU A 28 -2.35 -5.40 -21.33
CA GLU A 28 -1.26 -4.65 -21.96
C GLU A 28 -0.08 -4.40 -21.03
N SER A 29 -0.23 -4.57 -19.72
CA SER A 29 0.77 -4.14 -18.74
C SER A 29 0.75 -4.97 -17.45
N ILE A 30 1.92 -5.14 -16.85
CA ILE A 30 2.14 -5.73 -15.53
C ILE A 30 2.43 -4.61 -14.53
N TYR A 31 1.78 -4.68 -13.37
CA TYR A 31 1.85 -3.68 -12.33
C TYR A 31 2.46 -4.26 -11.05
N SER A 32 3.33 -3.48 -10.41
CA SER A 32 3.80 -3.67 -9.04
C SER A 32 3.22 -2.54 -8.20
N VAL A 33 2.68 -2.86 -7.03
CA VAL A 33 2.02 -1.91 -6.15
C VAL A 33 2.56 -2.05 -4.73
N ALA A 34 3.00 -0.95 -4.15
CA ALA A 34 3.33 -0.84 -2.73
C ALA A 34 2.16 -0.16 -2.02
N VAL A 35 1.74 -0.72 -0.90
CA VAL A 35 0.75 -0.13 0.00
C VAL A 35 1.41 0.09 1.35
N LEU A 36 1.36 1.32 1.84
CA LEU A 36 1.74 1.70 3.20
C LEU A 36 0.46 1.92 3.99
N ALA A 37 0.15 1.04 4.93
CA ALA A 37 -1.05 1.09 5.75
C ALA A 37 -0.72 1.54 7.18
N TRP A 38 -1.60 2.36 7.76
CA TRP A 38 -1.52 2.81 9.14
C TRP A 38 -2.71 2.29 9.96
N GLU A 39 -2.54 2.26 11.28
CA GLU A 39 -3.55 1.77 12.24
C GLU A 39 -4.90 2.51 12.18
N ASP A 40 -4.95 3.72 11.60
CA ASP A 40 -6.18 4.50 11.43
C ASP A 40 -6.96 4.15 10.15
N ASN A 41 -6.64 3.00 9.54
CA ASN A 41 -7.22 2.51 8.28
C ASN A 41 -6.99 3.44 7.08
N THR A 42 -6.06 4.38 7.19
CA THR A 42 -5.57 5.13 6.04
C THR A 42 -4.39 4.39 5.41
N ALA A 43 -4.19 4.62 4.12
CA ALA A 43 -3.06 4.07 3.41
C ALA A 43 -2.59 5.03 2.31
N MET A 44 -1.34 4.86 1.90
CA MET A 44 -0.78 5.43 0.69
C MET A 44 -0.42 4.29 -0.25
N VAL A 45 -0.64 4.50 -1.54
CA VAL A 45 -0.38 3.49 -2.58
C VAL A 45 0.54 4.07 -3.63
N ARG A 46 1.58 3.33 -4.02
CA ARG A 46 2.40 3.64 -5.20
C ARG A 46 2.34 2.51 -6.21
N VAL A 47 2.22 2.88 -7.48
CA VAL A 47 2.10 1.94 -8.60
C VAL A 47 3.27 2.14 -9.57
N ARG A 48 3.91 1.03 -9.94
CA ARG A 48 5.00 0.93 -10.90
C ARG A 48 4.58 -0.01 -12.04
N TYR A 49 4.82 0.41 -13.29
CA TYR A 49 4.70 -0.42 -14.48
C TYR A 49 5.97 -1.28 -14.63
N ILE A 50 5.84 -2.59 -14.86
CA ILE A 50 6.98 -3.53 -14.90
C ILE A 50 7.47 -3.77 -16.33
N ASP A 51 6.57 -3.84 -17.31
CA ASP A 51 6.83 -4.38 -18.65
C ASP A 51 6.84 -3.34 -19.78
N ARG A 52 6.44 -2.09 -19.52
CA ARG A 52 6.64 -1.00 -20.47
C ARG A 52 8.06 -0.43 -20.36
N ASP A 53 8.64 -0.08 -21.50
CA ASP A 53 9.74 0.90 -21.63
C ASP A 53 9.42 2.27 -20.97
N CYS A 54 8.22 2.44 -20.45
CA CYS A 54 7.90 3.38 -19.39
C CYS A 54 8.68 3.01 -18.11
N SER A 55 9.94 3.40 -18.09
CA SER A 55 10.67 3.88 -16.90
C SER A 55 9.97 5.12 -16.28
N GLY A 56 8.64 5.12 -16.30
CA GLY A 56 7.77 6.26 -16.17
C GLY A 56 7.52 6.67 -14.73
N GLU A 57 7.02 7.89 -14.60
CA GLU A 57 6.59 8.53 -13.36
C GLU A 57 5.72 7.54 -12.54
N LEU A 58 6.15 7.21 -11.32
CA LEU A 58 5.34 6.43 -10.38
C LEU A 58 4.03 7.15 -10.10
N ILE A 59 2.93 6.41 -9.98
CA ILE A 59 1.65 6.97 -9.54
C ILE A 59 1.53 6.79 -8.04
N GLU A 60 1.22 7.86 -7.32
CA GLU A 60 0.91 7.86 -5.90
C GLU A 60 -0.57 8.19 -5.69
N MET A 61 -1.21 7.49 -4.76
CA MET A 61 -2.62 7.61 -4.42
C MET A 61 -2.82 7.56 -2.92
N LYS A 62 -3.88 8.20 -2.45
CA LYS A 62 -4.43 7.94 -1.12
C LYS A 62 -5.29 6.70 -1.16
N ALA A 63 -5.35 5.97 -0.06
CA ALA A 63 -6.25 4.85 0.09
C ALA A 63 -6.87 4.78 1.48
N THR A 64 -8.00 4.09 1.56
CA THR A 64 -8.65 3.71 2.81
C THR A 64 -8.84 2.20 2.84
N ILE A 65 -8.58 1.60 3.99
CA ILE A 65 -8.77 0.17 4.23
C ILE A 65 -10.09 -0.02 4.98
N ALA A 66 -10.92 -0.94 4.49
CA ALA A 66 -12.17 -1.28 5.15
C ALA A 66 -12.25 -2.79 5.33
N ASP A 67 -12.41 -3.23 6.58
CA ASP A 67 -12.62 -4.63 6.90
C ASP A 67 -13.93 -5.14 6.32
N THR A 68 -13.92 -6.42 6.00
CA THR A 68 -15.07 -7.21 5.56
C THR A 68 -15.17 -8.44 6.46
N THR A 69 -16.25 -9.21 6.34
CA THR A 69 -16.44 -10.44 7.12
C THR A 69 -15.26 -11.43 6.98
N THR A 70 -14.56 -11.42 5.85
CA THR A 70 -13.58 -12.44 5.48
C THR A 70 -12.25 -11.86 5.00
N GLY A 71 -11.95 -10.59 5.28
CA GLY A 71 -10.76 -9.90 4.75
C GLY A 71 -10.94 -8.39 4.73
N PHE A 72 -10.40 -7.68 3.74
CA PHE A 72 -10.50 -6.23 3.66
C PHE A 72 -10.49 -5.71 2.22
N THR A 73 -10.90 -4.46 2.02
CA THR A 73 -10.84 -3.73 0.75
C THR A 73 -9.94 -2.51 0.90
N ILE A 74 -9.00 -2.35 -0.04
CA ILE A 74 -8.19 -1.14 -0.21
C ILE A 74 -8.85 -0.30 -1.32
N SER A 75 -9.40 0.86 -0.95
CA SER A 75 -10.02 1.77 -1.91
C SER A 75 -9.10 2.94 -2.22
N CYS A 76 -8.63 3.06 -3.47
CA CYS A 76 -7.67 4.08 -3.88
C CYS A 76 -8.35 5.33 -4.46
N SER A 77 -7.70 6.48 -4.33
CA SER A 77 -8.23 7.78 -4.76
C SER A 77 -7.11 8.79 -5.02
N ASP A 78 -7.46 9.91 -5.66
CA ASP A 78 -6.59 11.07 -5.88
C ASP A 78 -5.22 10.74 -6.54
N PRO A 79 -5.19 10.19 -7.77
CA PRO A 79 -3.94 9.79 -8.40
C PRO A 79 -3.08 11.00 -8.81
N MET A 80 -1.82 10.94 -8.40
CA MET A 80 -0.80 11.98 -8.60
C MET A 80 0.51 11.34 -9.04
N TYR A 81 1.38 12.10 -9.69
CA TYR A 81 2.74 11.62 -9.93
C TYR A 81 3.52 11.69 -8.61
N ALA A 82 4.18 10.59 -8.24
CA ALA A 82 4.83 10.40 -6.96
C ALA A 82 5.85 11.52 -6.67
N GLY A 83 5.85 12.00 -5.42
CA GLY A 83 6.74 13.08 -4.99
C GLY A 83 6.42 14.46 -5.59
N THR A 84 5.28 14.60 -6.30
CA THR A 84 4.85 15.86 -6.90
C THR A 84 3.44 16.24 -6.46
N THR A 85 3.03 17.47 -6.78
CA THR A 85 1.62 17.90 -6.67
C THR A 85 0.86 17.77 -7.99
N LYS A 86 1.46 17.18 -9.03
CA LYS A 86 0.90 17.09 -10.38
C LYS A 86 -0.06 15.90 -10.44
N LYS A 87 -1.33 16.16 -10.78
CA LYS A 87 -2.35 15.10 -10.94
C LYS A 87 -2.03 14.20 -12.14
N ALA A 88 -2.20 12.90 -11.97
CA ALA A 88 -2.15 11.93 -13.05
C ALA A 88 -3.55 11.79 -13.68
N LYS A 89 -3.99 12.82 -14.42
CA LYS A 89 -5.38 12.95 -14.90
C LYS A 89 -5.89 11.80 -15.79
N ASN A 90 -4.99 11.07 -16.42
CA ASN A 90 -5.32 9.94 -17.30
C ASN A 90 -5.20 8.58 -16.59
N TYR A 91 -4.95 8.59 -15.28
CA TYR A 91 -4.89 7.39 -14.47
C TYR A 91 -6.16 7.30 -13.63
N ASN A 92 -6.86 6.17 -13.72
CA ASN A 92 -7.99 5.88 -12.86
C ASN A 92 -7.54 4.96 -11.72
N PRO A 93 -7.88 5.27 -10.46
CA PRO A 93 -7.52 4.41 -9.33
C PRO A 93 -8.20 3.05 -9.39
N ASP A 94 -7.39 2.02 -9.15
CA ASP A 94 -7.82 0.65 -8.96
C ASP A 94 -8.08 0.37 -7.48
N ASN A 95 -8.99 -0.55 -7.18
CA ASN A 95 -9.26 -0.99 -5.81
C ASN A 95 -8.89 -2.46 -5.64
N PHE A 96 -8.43 -2.84 -4.45
CA PHE A 96 -8.01 -4.21 -4.18
C PHE A 96 -8.92 -4.84 -3.15
N ILE A 97 -9.45 -6.01 -3.46
CA ILE A 97 -10.31 -6.80 -2.57
C ILE A 97 -9.51 -8.02 -2.14
N LEU A 98 -9.26 -8.12 -0.85
CA LEU A 98 -8.48 -9.18 -0.22
C LEU A 98 -9.42 -10.04 0.60
N THR A 99 -9.51 -11.32 0.26
CA THR A 99 -10.36 -12.29 0.96
C THR A 99 -9.50 -13.43 1.47
N PHE A 100 -9.52 -13.67 2.77
CA PHE A 100 -8.92 -14.83 3.37
C PHE A 100 -9.87 -16.03 3.25
N LYS A 101 -9.35 -17.15 2.75
CA LYS A 101 -10.02 -18.45 2.76
C LYS A 101 -9.12 -19.46 3.44
N ASP A 102 -9.66 -20.22 4.39
CA ASP A 102 -8.88 -21.13 5.23
C ASP A 102 -8.00 -22.12 4.43
N GLU A 103 -8.49 -22.60 3.28
CA GLU A 103 -7.80 -23.58 2.43
C GLU A 103 -6.86 -22.96 1.38
N ASP A 104 -7.14 -21.74 0.92
CA ASP A 104 -6.45 -21.08 -0.19
C ASP A 104 -5.52 -19.94 0.27
N GLY A 105 -5.60 -19.53 1.53
CA GLY A 105 -4.96 -18.34 2.06
C GLY A 105 -5.61 -17.04 1.55
N TRP A 106 -4.79 -16.00 1.36
CA TRP A 106 -5.25 -14.71 0.85
C TRP A 106 -5.48 -14.76 -0.67
N ILE A 107 -6.70 -14.45 -1.08
CA ILE A 107 -7.09 -14.23 -2.48
C ILE A 107 -7.19 -12.73 -2.72
N CYS A 108 -6.52 -12.26 -3.77
CA CYS A 108 -6.51 -10.86 -4.17
C CYS A 108 -7.22 -10.70 -5.52
N VAL A 109 -8.13 -9.72 -5.59
CA VAL A 109 -8.77 -9.28 -6.84
C VAL A 109 -8.59 -7.77 -6.98
N ASN A 110 -8.04 -7.34 -8.10
CA ASN A 110 -8.08 -5.95 -8.54
C ASN A 110 -9.44 -5.67 -9.19
N ARG A 111 -10.07 -4.54 -8.81
CA ARG A 111 -11.24 -3.97 -9.45
C ARG A 111 -10.90 -2.60 -10.04
N ASP A 112 -10.87 -2.53 -11.37
CA ASP A 112 -10.61 -1.29 -12.10
C ASP A 112 -11.81 -0.32 -12.05
N SER A 113 -11.63 0.86 -12.65
CA SER A 113 -12.68 1.89 -12.75
C SER A 113 -13.91 1.50 -13.59
N ALA A 114 -13.81 0.48 -14.43
CA ALA A 114 -14.91 -0.08 -15.20
C ALA A 114 -15.60 -1.25 -14.48
N ASN A 115 -15.16 -1.59 -13.26
CA ASN A 115 -15.54 -2.77 -12.47
C ASN A 115 -15.11 -4.11 -13.10
N THR A 116 -14.11 -4.10 -13.99
CA THR A 116 -13.43 -5.32 -14.41
C THR A 116 -12.68 -5.91 -13.24
N LEU A 117 -12.81 -7.22 -13.03
CA LEU A 117 -12.13 -7.95 -11.98
C LEU A 117 -10.97 -8.75 -12.56
N THR A 118 -9.79 -8.54 -12.02
CA THR A 118 -8.57 -9.22 -12.46
C THR A 118 -7.86 -9.83 -11.25
N PRO A 119 -7.44 -11.11 -11.32
CA PRO A 119 -6.67 -11.72 -10.23
C PRO A 119 -5.38 -10.95 -9.94
N CYS A 120 -5.04 -10.83 -8.66
CA CYS A 120 -3.76 -10.29 -8.23
C CYS A 120 -3.06 -11.24 -7.24
N SER A 121 -1.76 -11.02 -7.07
CA SER A 121 -1.00 -11.57 -5.95
C SER A 121 -0.92 -10.53 -4.84
N PHE A 122 -0.92 -10.99 -3.60
CA PHE A 122 -0.83 -10.16 -2.41
C PHE A 122 0.16 -10.79 -1.43
N MET A 123 1.00 -9.97 -0.82
CA MET A 123 1.94 -10.39 0.21
C MET A 123 2.18 -9.24 1.19
N GLU A 124 2.18 -9.55 2.49
CA GLU A 124 2.73 -8.65 3.50
C GLU A 124 4.26 -8.68 3.45
N VAL A 125 4.87 -7.51 3.32
CA VAL A 125 6.32 -7.35 3.40
C VAL A 125 6.69 -7.18 4.87
N THR A 126 7.22 -8.25 5.46
CA THR A 126 7.53 -8.30 6.90
C THR A 126 9.01 -8.03 7.18
N GLY A 127 9.25 -7.37 8.31
CA GLY A 127 10.57 -7.02 8.81
C GLY A 127 11.11 -5.71 8.24
N LEU A 128 11.61 -4.84 9.13
CA LEU A 128 12.01 -3.47 8.80
C LEU A 128 12.97 -3.38 7.61
N SER A 129 14.01 -4.23 7.56
CA SER A 129 14.98 -4.19 6.45
C SER A 129 14.38 -4.60 5.11
N ASN A 130 13.45 -5.57 5.09
CA ASN A 130 12.78 -5.96 3.85
C ASN A 130 11.79 -4.89 3.40
N GLN A 131 11.08 -4.27 4.35
CA GLN A 131 10.19 -3.15 4.09
C GLN A 131 10.96 -1.96 3.50
N ASP A 132 12.10 -1.59 4.09
CA ASP A 132 12.98 -0.53 3.58
C ASP A 132 13.46 -0.83 2.15
N LEU A 133 13.96 -2.05 1.89
CA LEU A 133 14.43 -2.45 0.56
C LEU A 133 13.32 -2.44 -0.48
N PHE A 134 12.14 -2.98 -0.13
CA PHE A 134 10.99 -3.00 -1.01
C PHE A 134 10.49 -1.59 -1.33
N LEU A 135 10.36 -0.71 -0.34
CA LEU A 135 9.86 0.65 -0.53
C LEU A 135 10.82 1.51 -1.37
N GLN A 136 12.13 1.23 -1.34
CA GLN A 136 13.09 1.88 -2.24
C GLN A 136 12.80 1.58 -3.71
N GLU A 137 12.23 0.41 -4.04
CA GLU A 137 11.72 0.13 -5.39
C GLU A 137 10.52 1.01 -5.76
N PHE A 138 9.99 1.82 -4.86
CA PHE A 138 8.88 2.75 -5.12
C PHE A 138 9.28 4.18 -4.79
N ASP A 139 10.57 4.51 -4.70
CA ASP A 139 11.10 5.81 -4.28
C ASP A 139 10.52 6.28 -2.93
N TRP A 140 10.14 5.33 -2.06
CA TRP A 140 9.66 5.56 -0.70
C TRP A 140 10.73 5.20 0.31
N MET A 141 10.65 5.86 1.46
CA MET A 141 11.36 5.47 2.67
C MET A 141 10.32 5.08 3.71
N PHE A 142 10.65 4.09 4.55
CA PHE A 142 9.79 3.75 5.66
C PHE A 142 9.70 4.94 6.63
N GLU A 143 8.48 5.40 6.89
CA GLU A 143 8.24 6.54 7.77
C GLU A 143 7.97 6.02 9.18
N LYS A 144 9.00 6.07 10.04
CA LYS A 144 8.77 5.92 11.49
C LYS A 144 8.06 7.18 11.98
N LYS A 145 6.73 7.11 12.17
CA LYS A 145 6.01 8.12 12.94
C LYS A 145 6.39 8.04 14.42
#